data_AF-A0A9P4HE52-F1
#
_entry.id   AF-A0A9P4HE52-F1
#
_cell.length_a   1.000
_cell.length_b   1.000
_cell.length_c   1.000
_cell.angle_alpha   90.00
_cell.angle_beta   90.00
_cell.angle_gamma   90.00
#
_symmetry.space_group_name_H-M   'P 1'
#
loop_
_entity.id
_entity.type
_entity.pdbx_description
1 polymer ?
#
loop_
_entity_poly.entity_id
_entity_poly.type
_entity_poly.pdbx_seq_one_letter_code
_entity_poly.pdbx_strand_id
1 'polypeptide(L)'
;MTQQTESSGLALEPPSPAPGREENSPPRKRPRTKAPQPTASNLLTDVVPKSTAPAPSAQPEGPTFCFSIQPLHRFKGASASIKRPREVTHFSFDDNHEYAYNDLGINYYVAPPIGADLKEGFDTFKHHEDRQDAHLDALLKALIDKEKEHGEGARPKADFVTWRGMMTKIMTAPFDYFAEFGMFATLYDGTIYIEEDFPSRATECAAEANQPPPRYQHPDQQSRDMMTYWGYKFETLALIPTLPASTPPQEIEKYQRSIVSNHAQHCSIVSTSFGPHNLILGGEVDGLLARKPQNPEAPVQWVELKTAEELPPPAHQQHRDILKFERKLLKFWAQSFLLGVPKIIVGFRSKAGILRGLQTFNTHELPGMVRRGTNCWDGNVCINFATEFLGWLKETVTEEGVYSIVLRKKSGVVEVKKVKEGTGGIVSEEFLAWRKSKIQGQMAEKKGGATNPATPAET
;
A
#
# COMPACT_ATOMS: atom_id res chain seq x y z
N MET A 1 21.04 23.11 58.87
CA MET A 1 21.49 24.30 59.61
C MET A 1 21.88 25.31 58.53
N THR A 2 21.23 26.44 58.28
CA THR A 2 20.42 27.34 59.13
C THR A 2 19.60 28.21 58.15
N GLN A 3 18.28 28.03 58.07
CA GLN A 3 17.21 29.02 58.35
C GLN A 3 17.53 30.53 58.19
N GLN A 4 16.71 31.23 57.38
CA GLN A 4 15.85 32.38 57.73
C GLN A 4 15.02 32.82 56.49
N THR A 5 13.69 32.55 56.46
CA THR A 5 12.52 33.45 56.76
C THR A 5 12.26 34.51 55.68
N GLU A 6 11.27 34.32 54.81
CA GLU A 6 9.85 34.77 54.90
C GLU A 6 9.64 36.26 54.52
N SER A 7 8.88 36.51 53.44
CA SER A 7 7.82 37.52 53.44
C SER A 7 6.82 37.30 52.30
N SER A 8 5.56 37.15 52.69
CA SER A 8 4.33 37.11 51.91
C SER A 8 4.00 38.43 51.21
N GLY A 9 3.39 38.36 50.02
CA GLY A 9 2.76 39.50 49.35
C GLY A 9 1.72 39.04 48.33
N LEU A 10 0.45 39.03 48.75
CA LEU A 10 -0.76 38.88 47.92
C LEU A 10 -1.09 40.22 47.24
N ALA A 11 -1.36 40.20 45.92
CA ALA A 11 -2.21 41.14 45.15
C ALA A 11 -1.98 40.90 43.64
N LEU A 12 -2.90 41.06 42.68
CA LEU A 12 -4.33 41.36 42.59
C LEU A 12 -4.69 41.08 41.10
N GLU A 13 -5.83 40.46 40.82
CA GLU A 13 -6.38 40.31 39.46
C GLU A 13 -6.72 41.67 38.82
N PRO A 14 -6.53 41.83 37.50
CA PRO A 14 -7.10 42.96 36.76
C PRO A 14 -8.54 42.68 36.29
N PRO A 15 -9.39 43.71 36.16
CA PRO A 15 -10.84 43.56 36.08
C PRO A 15 -11.36 43.23 34.68
N SER A 16 -12.51 42.54 34.66
CA SER A 16 -13.37 42.36 33.47
C SER A 16 -14.10 43.67 33.12
N PRO A 17 -14.25 44.04 31.83
CA PRO A 17 -15.25 45.01 31.41
C PRO A 17 -16.55 44.32 30.94
N ALA A 18 -17.67 44.81 31.45
CA ALA A 18 -19.04 44.45 31.05
C ALA A 18 -19.58 45.44 29.96
N PRO A 19 -20.78 45.24 29.39
CA PRO A 19 -21.00 45.26 27.95
C PRO A 19 -21.51 46.61 27.40
N GLY A 20 -21.14 46.93 26.15
CA GLY A 20 -21.63 48.07 25.38
C GLY A 20 -22.19 47.65 24.02
N ARG A 21 -23.26 48.32 23.61
CA ARG A 21 -24.31 47.95 22.65
C ARG A 21 -23.92 47.90 21.17
N GLU A 22 -24.76 47.14 20.46
CA GLU A 22 -24.91 46.97 19.01
C GLU A 22 -24.93 48.27 18.20
N GLU A 23 -24.31 48.24 17.02
CA GLU A 23 -24.83 48.95 15.84
C GLU A 23 -24.51 48.16 14.55
N ASN A 24 -25.58 47.88 13.80
CA ASN A 24 -25.62 47.19 12.52
C ASN A 24 -24.93 47.98 11.40
N SER A 25 -24.18 47.32 10.50
CA SER A 25 -24.21 47.60 9.04
C SER A 25 -23.35 46.65 8.17
N PRO A 26 -23.69 46.50 6.86
CA PRO A 26 -23.70 45.22 6.13
C PRO A 26 -22.50 44.95 5.17
N PRO A 27 -22.41 43.78 4.50
CA PRO A 27 -21.18 43.33 3.85
C PRO A 27 -20.95 43.95 2.46
N ARG A 28 -19.70 44.38 2.22
CA ARG A 28 -19.23 44.90 0.91
C ARG A 28 -19.08 43.78 -0.12
N LYS A 29 -19.99 43.72 -1.09
CA LYS A 29 -19.78 43.17 -2.44
C LYS A 29 -19.46 44.31 -3.40
N ARG A 30 -18.55 44.09 -4.37
CA ARG A 30 -18.42 44.81 -5.66
C ARG A 30 -17.30 44.15 -6.49
N PRO A 31 -17.26 44.28 -7.84
CA PRO A 31 -18.36 44.11 -8.80
C PRO A 31 -17.95 43.25 -10.02
N ARG A 32 -18.92 42.57 -10.65
CA ARG A 32 -18.80 42.04 -12.03
C ARG A 32 -18.82 43.22 -13.00
N THR A 33 -17.79 43.36 -13.82
CA THR A 33 -17.79 44.21 -15.02
C THR A 33 -18.15 43.38 -16.25
N LYS A 34 -19.10 43.89 -17.03
CA LYS A 34 -19.51 43.42 -18.37
C LYS A 34 -19.36 44.60 -19.33
N ALA A 35 -18.85 44.30 -20.54
CA ALA A 35 -19.17 44.88 -21.87
C ALA A 35 -17.90 44.95 -22.75
N PRO A 36 -17.98 45.03 -24.11
CA PRO A 36 -19.14 44.90 -25.00
C PRO A 36 -18.96 43.86 -26.14
N GLN A 37 -20.07 43.53 -26.81
CA GLN A 37 -20.09 42.83 -28.11
C GLN A 37 -19.77 43.77 -29.27
N PRO A 38 -19.27 43.22 -30.40
CA PRO A 38 -19.59 43.72 -31.73
C PRO A 38 -20.37 42.69 -32.56
N THR A 39 -21.33 43.22 -33.31
CA THR A 39 -22.15 42.58 -34.33
C THR A 39 -21.38 42.27 -35.61
N ALA A 40 -21.59 41.09 -36.21
CA ALA A 40 -22.27 40.92 -37.51
C ALA A 40 -21.87 39.63 -38.25
N SER A 41 -22.87 39.12 -38.98
CA SER A 41 -22.79 38.32 -40.22
C SER A 41 -22.93 36.80 -40.12
N ASN A 42 -24.16 36.37 -40.45
CA ASN A 42 -24.59 35.05 -40.90
C ASN A 42 -23.64 34.42 -41.92
N LEU A 43 -23.39 33.11 -41.81
CA LEU A 43 -23.46 32.17 -42.93
C LEU A 43 -23.82 30.78 -42.38
N LEU A 44 -24.97 30.28 -42.85
CA LEU A 44 -25.48 28.93 -42.66
C LEU A 44 -24.62 27.94 -43.44
N THR A 45 -24.22 26.83 -42.83
CA THR A 45 -23.96 25.57 -43.54
C THR A 45 -24.44 24.40 -42.69
N ASP A 46 -25.38 23.66 -43.27
CA ASP A 46 -25.95 22.42 -42.74
C ASP A 46 -24.90 21.33 -42.56
N VAL A 47 -24.85 20.72 -41.38
CA VAL A 47 -24.16 19.43 -41.18
C VAL A 47 -25.12 18.44 -40.53
N VAL A 48 -25.47 17.45 -41.35
CA VAL A 48 -26.27 16.25 -41.04
C VAL A 48 -25.71 15.53 -39.81
N PRO A 49 -26.53 15.09 -38.83
CA PRO A 49 -26.05 14.24 -37.75
C PRO A 49 -25.76 12.82 -38.28
N LYS A 50 -24.50 12.40 -38.20
CA LYS A 50 -24.09 11.01 -38.44
C LYS A 50 -24.64 10.10 -37.35
N SER A 51 -25.27 9.04 -37.82
CA SER A 51 -25.74 7.84 -37.11
C SER A 51 -24.88 7.45 -35.90
N THR A 52 -25.54 7.32 -34.75
CA THR A 52 -25.04 6.73 -33.51
C THR A 52 -24.71 5.25 -33.74
N ALA A 53 -23.45 4.88 -33.53
CA ALA A 53 -23.05 3.48 -33.37
C ALA A 53 -23.68 2.91 -32.08
N PRO A 54 -24.20 1.67 -32.08
CA PRO A 54 -24.82 1.08 -30.90
C PRO A 54 -23.77 0.80 -29.82
N ALA A 55 -24.13 1.12 -28.57
CA ALA A 55 -23.35 0.81 -27.37
C ALA A 55 -23.07 -0.71 -27.27
N PRO A 56 -21.91 -1.13 -26.75
CA PRO A 56 -21.61 -2.54 -26.55
C PRO A 56 -22.64 -3.17 -25.59
N SER A 57 -23.16 -4.32 -26.01
CA SER A 57 -24.19 -5.11 -25.34
C SER A 57 -23.86 -5.39 -23.87
N ALA A 58 -24.79 -5.08 -22.98
CA ALA A 58 -24.73 -5.39 -21.56
C ALA A 58 -24.59 -6.90 -21.35
N GLN A 59 -23.46 -7.32 -20.76
CA GLN A 59 -23.26 -8.65 -20.21
C GLN A 59 -24.22 -8.86 -19.01
N PRO A 60 -24.67 -10.09 -18.73
CA PRO A 60 -25.70 -10.35 -17.74
C PRO A 60 -25.25 -9.86 -16.35
N GLU A 61 -25.98 -8.89 -15.79
CA GLU A 61 -25.64 -8.30 -14.50
C GLU A 61 -25.96 -9.28 -13.37
N GLY A 62 -24.92 -9.94 -12.85
CA GLY A 62 -25.03 -10.65 -11.57
C GLY A 62 -25.39 -9.69 -10.42
N PRO A 63 -25.88 -10.21 -9.27
CA PRO A 63 -26.22 -9.39 -8.12
C PRO A 63 -25.01 -8.58 -7.63
N THR A 64 -25.25 -7.32 -7.27
CA THR A 64 -24.26 -6.46 -6.60
C THR A 64 -24.36 -6.65 -5.10
N PHE A 65 -23.26 -7.04 -4.48
CA PHE A 65 -23.12 -7.18 -3.03
C PHE A 65 -22.43 -5.94 -2.46
N CYS A 66 -22.86 -5.49 -1.28
CA CYS A 66 -22.37 -4.25 -0.68
C CYS A 66 -21.86 -4.50 0.75
N PHE A 67 -20.67 -3.99 1.07
CA PHE A 67 -20.10 -3.95 2.41
C PHE A 67 -19.92 -2.52 2.88
N SER A 68 -20.69 -2.10 3.88
CA SER A 68 -20.61 -0.74 4.41
C SER A 68 -19.36 -0.56 5.28
N ILE A 69 -18.62 0.53 5.08
CA ILE A 69 -17.50 0.95 5.94
C ILE A 69 -18.04 1.70 7.16
N GLN A 70 -19.19 2.35 7.04
CA GLN A 70 -19.82 3.08 8.14
C GLN A 70 -20.97 2.28 8.76
N PRO A 71 -21.25 2.48 10.06
CA PRO A 71 -20.54 3.35 10.99
C PRO A 71 -19.28 2.70 11.58
N LEU A 72 -18.18 3.45 11.74
CA LEU A 72 -16.90 2.93 12.25
C LEU A 72 -16.98 2.26 13.64
N HIS A 73 -17.98 2.61 14.45
CA HIS A 73 -18.11 2.05 15.80
C HIS A 73 -18.37 0.54 15.79
N ARG A 74 -18.89 -0.03 14.69
CA ARG A 74 -19.07 -1.49 14.55
C ARG A 74 -17.75 -2.25 14.68
N PHE A 75 -16.65 -1.63 14.26
CA PHE A 75 -15.32 -2.23 14.28
C PHE A 75 -14.50 -1.84 15.51
N LYS A 76 -15.06 -1.05 16.45
CA LYS A 76 -14.37 -0.68 17.68
C LYS A 76 -14.36 -1.84 18.68
N GLY A 77 -13.29 -1.92 19.48
CA GLY A 77 -13.18 -2.86 20.59
C GLY A 77 -11.84 -3.57 20.62
N ALA A 78 -11.85 -4.77 21.20
CA ALA A 78 -10.70 -5.65 21.16
C ALA A 78 -10.35 -5.98 19.70
N SER A 79 -9.05 -6.00 19.40
CA SER A 79 -8.58 -6.35 18.07
C SER A 79 -8.80 -7.85 17.81
N ALA A 80 -9.24 -8.19 16.60
CA ALA A 80 -9.26 -9.56 16.11
C ALA A 80 -7.87 -10.20 16.23
N SER A 81 -7.82 -11.51 16.45
CA SER A 81 -6.57 -12.24 16.56
C SER A 81 -5.78 -12.16 15.26
N ILE A 82 -4.51 -11.79 15.33
CA ILE A 82 -3.60 -11.77 14.17
C ILE A 82 -2.44 -12.72 14.42
N LYS A 83 -2.14 -13.56 13.42
CA LYS A 83 -0.85 -14.27 13.39
C LYS A 83 0.19 -13.34 12.82
N ARG A 84 1.35 -13.24 13.48
CA ARG A 84 2.47 -12.45 12.97
C ARG A 84 2.87 -12.96 11.58
N PRO A 85 3.08 -12.08 10.59
CA PRO A 85 3.56 -12.49 9.27
C PRO A 85 4.88 -13.26 9.38
N ARG A 86 4.96 -14.39 8.66
CA ARG A 86 6.15 -15.22 8.54
C ARG A 86 6.46 -15.43 7.08
N GLU A 87 7.70 -15.16 6.68
CA GLU A 87 8.14 -15.40 5.30
C GLU A 87 8.01 -16.89 4.98
N VAL A 88 7.34 -17.19 3.87
CA VAL A 88 7.17 -18.55 3.35
C VAL A 88 8.05 -18.80 2.13
N THR A 89 8.34 -17.76 1.35
CA THR A 89 9.25 -17.78 0.19
C THR A 89 9.55 -16.33 -0.20
N HIS A 90 10.46 -16.14 -1.15
CA HIS A 90 10.83 -14.83 -1.68
C HIS A 90 11.22 -14.96 -3.16
N PHE A 91 11.43 -13.83 -3.82
CA PHE A 91 12.08 -13.74 -5.12
C PHE A 91 12.67 -12.34 -5.31
N SER A 92 13.52 -12.18 -6.31
CA SER A 92 14.11 -10.89 -6.67
C SER A 92 13.88 -10.58 -8.16
N PHE A 93 13.79 -9.30 -8.48
CA PHE A 93 13.99 -8.78 -9.83
C PHE A 93 15.40 -8.18 -9.91
N ASP A 94 16.10 -8.43 -11.02
CA ASP A 94 17.43 -7.87 -11.25
C ASP A 94 17.39 -6.45 -11.85
N ASP A 95 18.55 -5.92 -12.24
CA ASP A 95 18.67 -4.59 -12.86
C ASP A 95 17.95 -4.45 -14.21
N ASN A 96 17.60 -5.57 -14.86
CA ASN A 96 16.81 -5.61 -16.09
C ASN A 96 15.32 -5.91 -15.81
N HIS A 97 14.94 -5.99 -14.53
CA HIS A 97 13.62 -6.40 -14.06
C HIS A 97 13.26 -7.85 -14.44
N GLU A 98 14.26 -8.74 -14.51
CA GLU A 98 14.05 -10.16 -14.76
C GLU A 98 13.88 -10.95 -13.46
N TYR A 99 12.88 -11.84 -13.44
CA TYR A 99 12.56 -12.65 -12.26
C TYR A 99 13.68 -13.65 -11.95
N ALA A 100 14.09 -13.70 -10.67
CA ALA A 100 14.99 -14.71 -10.14
C ALA A 100 14.51 -15.22 -8.78
N TYR A 101 14.43 -16.55 -8.64
CA TYR A 101 14.06 -17.20 -7.38
C TYR A 101 15.26 -17.26 -6.41
N ASN A 102 15.64 -16.11 -5.85
CA ASN A 102 16.77 -15.97 -4.93
C ASN A 102 16.69 -14.68 -4.08
N ASP A 103 17.69 -14.52 -3.20
CA ASP A 103 17.89 -13.38 -2.29
C ASP A 103 18.87 -12.31 -2.84
N LEU A 104 19.23 -12.32 -4.14
CA LEU A 104 20.27 -11.42 -4.68
C LEU A 104 19.85 -9.95 -4.72
N GLY A 105 18.54 -9.66 -4.74
CA GLY A 105 18.02 -8.28 -4.72
C GLY A 105 18.05 -7.62 -3.33
N ILE A 106 18.54 -8.31 -2.29
CA ILE A 106 18.56 -7.78 -0.93
C ILE A 106 19.63 -6.71 -0.76
N ASN A 107 19.21 -5.54 -0.29
CA ASN A 107 20.10 -4.47 0.15
C ASN A 107 20.08 -4.28 1.68
N TYR A 108 21.12 -3.64 2.19
CA TYR A 108 21.35 -3.39 3.61
C TYR A 108 21.37 -1.91 3.91
N TYR A 109 20.72 -1.55 5.01
CA TYR A 109 20.60 -0.18 5.45
C TYR A 109 21.94 0.41 5.90
N VAL A 110 22.26 1.58 5.37
CA VAL A 110 23.31 2.48 5.83
C VAL A 110 22.70 3.87 6.03
N ALA A 111 23.20 4.63 7.00
CA ALA A 111 22.71 5.98 7.22
C ALA A 111 23.01 6.87 5.99
N PRO A 112 22.00 7.48 5.37
CA PRO A 112 22.23 8.41 4.26
C PRO A 112 22.85 9.72 4.76
N PRO A 113 23.62 10.43 3.92
CA PRO A 113 24.23 11.70 4.28
C PRO A 113 23.16 12.78 4.52
N ILE A 114 23.15 13.36 5.73
CA ILE A 114 22.29 14.50 6.05
C ILE A 114 22.74 15.72 5.25
N GLY A 115 21.78 16.46 4.69
CA GLY A 115 22.03 17.56 3.76
C GLY A 115 22.03 17.14 2.29
N ALA A 116 21.90 15.86 1.97
CA ALA A 116 21.77 15.40 0.59
C ALA A 116 20.55 16.02 -0.11
N ASP A 117 20.73 16.38 -1.38
CA ASP A 117 19.62 16.81 -2.23
C ASP A 117 18.95 15.59 -2.86
N LEU A 118 17.71 15.31 -2.44
CA LEU A 118 16.95 14.17 -2.97
C LEU A 118 16.53 14.37 -4.44
N LYS A 119 16.71 15.55 -5.03
CA LYS A 119 16.45 15.80 -6.46
C LYS A 119 17.65 15.42 -7.35
N GLU A 120 18.84 15.21 -6.77
CA GLU A 120 20.06 15.00 -7.52
C GLU A 120 20.05 13.68 -8.29
N GLY A 121 20.17 13.76 -9.62
CA GLY A 121 20.14 12.61 -10.52
C GLY A 121 18.76 12.31 -11.11
N PHE A 122 17.79 13.21 -10.95
CA PHE A 122 16.45 13.03 -11.52
C PHE A 122 16.50 12.85 -13.06
N ASP A 123 17.32 13.64 -13.74
CA ASP A 123 17.43 13.61 -15.21
C ASP A 123 18.07 12.32 -15.74
N THR A 124 18.79 11.57 -14.89
CA THR A 124 19.43 10.29 -15.24
C THR A 124 18.71 9.08 -14.63
N PHE A 125 17.53 9.29 -14.04
CA PHE A 125 16.76 8.24 -13.37
C PHE A 125 16.39 7.10 -14.34
N LYS A 126 16.78 5.87 -13.99
CA LYS A 126 16.38 4.67 -14.72
C LYS A 126 15.02 4.19 -14.21
N HIS A 127 13.96 4.80 -14.76
CA HIS A 127 12.59 4.49 -14.36
C HIS A 127 12.05 3.24 -15.07
N HIS A 128 11.70 2.24 -14.28
CA HIS A 128 10.85 1.13 -14.66
C HIS A 128 9.38 1.49 -14.42
N GLU A 129 8.55 1.29 -15.44
CA GLU A 129 7.10 1.41 -15.33
C GLU A 129 6.46 0.11 -15.84
N ASP A 130 5.46 -0.38 -15.12
CA ASP A 130 4.66 -1.52 -15.53
C ASP A 130 3.84 -1.16 -16.77
N ARG A 131 4.39 -1.48 -17.94
CA ARG A 131 3.72 -1.27 -19.24
C ARG A 131 2.64 -2.32 -19.52
N GLN A 132 2.68 -3.42 -18.78
CA GLN A 132 1.79 -4.57 -18.92
C GLN A 132 1.24 -4.93 -17.55
N ASP A 133 0.08 -5.59 -17.54
CA ASP A 133 -0.52 -6.09 -16.31
C ASP A 133 0.32 -7.27 -15.81
N ALA A 134 1.01 -7.08 -14.69
CA ALA A 134 1.85 -8.10 -14.08
C ALA A 134 1.02 -9.18 -13.33
N HIS A 135 -0.29 -8.95 -13.16
CA HIS A 135 -1.20 -9.83 -12.43
C HIS A 135 -0.60 -10.29 -11.09
N LEU A 136 -0.84 -11.53 -10.69
CA LEU A 136 -0.17 -12.20 -9.56
C LEU A 136 1.01 -13.05 -10.01
N ASP A 137 1.49 -12.91 -11.25
CA ASP A 137 2.32 -13.91 -11.93
C ASP A 137 3.61 -14.22 -11.18
N ALA A 138 4.39 -13.20 -10.81
CA ALA A 138 5.63 -13.39 -10.07
C ALA A 138 5.41 -14.02 -8.67
N LEU A 139 4.31 -13.64 -7.99
CA LEU A 139 3.92 -14.23 -6.71
C LEU A 139 3.58 -15.71 -6.88
N LEU A 140 2.73 -16.04 -7.85
CA LEU A 140 2.30 -17.41 -8.12
C LEU A 140 3.47 -18.28 -8.57
N LYS A 141 4.37 -17.74 -9.41
CA LYS A 141 5.60 -18.41 -9.83
C LYS A 141 6.50 -18.75 -8.65
N ALA A 142 6.72 -17.83 -7.72
CA ALA A 142 7.50 -18.10 -6.51
C ALA A 142 6.86 -19.17 -5.60
N LEU A 143 5.52 -19.25 -5.56
CA LEU A 143 4.82 -20.35 -4.86
C LEU A 143 5.02 -21.70 -5.56
N ILE A 144 5.06 -21.73 -6.90
CA ILE A 144 5.39 -22.93 -7.67
C ILE A 144 6.84 -23.36 -7.37
N ASP A 145 7.79 -22.43 -7.46
CA ASP A 145 9.21 -22.71 -7.24
C ASP A 145 9.47 -23.27 -5.84
N LYS A 146 8.82 -22.70 -4.81
CA LYS A 146 8.83 -23.24 -3.45
C LYS A 146 8.33 -24.69 -3.38
N GLU A 147 7.22 -24.99 -4.04
CA GLU A 147 6.64 -26.34 -4.06
C GLU A 147 7.49 -27.33 -4.86
N LYS A 148 8.22 -26.87 -5.89
CA LYS A 148 9.22 -27.68 -6.61
C LYS A 148 10.41 -28.02 -5.72
N GLU A 149 10.93 -27.06 -4.94
CA GLU A 149 12.11 -27.27 -4.10
C GLU A 149 11.83 -28.11 -2.85
N HIS A 150 10.69 -27.89 -2.19
CA HIS A 150 10.39 -28.49 -0.87
C HIS A 150 9.27 -29.54 -0.91
N GLY A 151 8.72 -29.84 -2.09
CA GLY A 151 7.65 -30.81 -2.28
C GLY A 151 6.26 -30.30 -1.87
N GLU A 152 5.25 -31.16 -2.08
CA GLU A 152 3.83 -30.77 -1.94
C GLU A 152 3.40 -30.41 -0.51
N GLY A 153 4.08 -30.97 0.49
CA GLY A 153 3.85 -30.63 1.90
C GLY A 153 4.18 -29.16 2.24
N ALA A 154 4.91 -28.46 1.37
CA ALA A 154 5.30 -27.06 1.56
C ALA A 154 4.23 -26.06 1.08
N ARG A 155 3.13 -26.53 0.46
CA ARG A 155 2.01 -25.69 0.01
C ARG A 155 1.42 -24.91 1.20
N PRO A 156 1.48 -23.57 1.18
CA PRO A 156 0.81 -22.78 2.20
C PRO A 156 -0.71 -22.92 2.07
N LYS A 157 -1.39 -23.19 3.19
CA LYS A 157 -2.86 -23.14 3.23
C LYS A 157 -3.29 -21.68 3.38
N ALA A 158 -4.11 -21.21 2.44
CA ALA A 158 -4.55 -19.83 2.41
C ALA A 158 -6.01 -19.73 1.93
N ASP A 159 -6.76 -18.86 2.59
CA ASP A 159 -8.09 -18.44 2.11
C ASP A 159 -7.95 -17.34 1.06
N PHE A 160 -6.91 -16.51 1.17
CA PHE A 160 -6.63 -15.40 0.25
C PHE A 160 -5.17 -15.35 -0.19
N VAL A 161 -4.95 -15.00 -1.46
CA VAL A 161 -3.63 -14.73 -2.04
C VAL A 161 -3.69 -13.39 -2.77
N THR A 162 -2.81 -12.44 -2.42
CA THR A 162 -2.79 -11.12 -3.06
C THR A 162 -1.47 -10.39 -2.83
N TRP A 163 -1.23 -9.33 -3.60
CA TRP A 163 -0.20 -8.35 -3.26
C TRP A 163 -0.59 -7.56 -2.02
N ARG A 164 0.40 -7.30 -1.14
CA ARG A 164 0.26 -6.50 0.08
C ARG A 164 -0.38 -5.14 -0.18
N GLY A 165 -0.14 -4.54 -1.35
CA GLY A 165 -0.75 -3.27 -1.74
C GLY A 165 -2.29 -3.31 -1.69
N MET A 166 -2.91 -4.39 -2.17
CA MET A 166 -4.36 -4.55 -2.14
C MET A 166 -4.87 -4.63 -0.70
N MET A 167 -4.22 -5.46 0.11
CA MET A 167 -4.58 -5.59 1.52
C MET A 167 -4.37 -4.29 2.31
N THR A 168 -3.38 -3.46 1.94
CA THR A 168 -3.18 -2.13 2.51
C THR A 168 -4.35 -1.19 2.19
N LYS A 169 -4.82 -1.19 0.93
CA LYS A 169 -5.98 -0.38 0.51
C LYS A 169 -7.24 -0.78 1.29
N ILE A 170 -7.50 -2.08 1.44
CA ILE A 170 -8.62 -2.61 2.24
C ILE A 170 -8.47 -2.17 3.70
N MET A 171 -7.34 -2.50 4.34
CA MET A 171 -7.12 -2.29 5.78
C MET A 171 -7.19 -0.82 6.20
N THR A 172 -6.82 0.10 5.32
CA THR A 172 -6.79 1.55 5.61
C THR A 172 -8.06 2.30 5.21
N ALA A 173 -8.96 1.66 4.45
CA ALA A 173 -10.21 2.27 3.97
C ALA A 173 -11.08 2.96 5.04
N PRO A 174 -11.15 2.49 6.31
CA PRO A 174 -11.93 3.17 7.36
C PRO A 174 -11.48 4.61 7.67
N PHE A 175 -10.21 4.92 7.48
CA PHE A 175 -9.61 6.21 7.86
C PHE A 175 -8.94 6.96 6.70
N ASP A 176 -8.71 6.31 5.56
CA ASP A 176 -8.27 7.01 4.36
C ASP A 176 -9.45 7.72 3.70
N TYR A 177 -9.56 9.03 3.95
CA TYR A 177 -10.62 9.89 3.42
C TYR A 177 -10.64 9.98 1.89
N PHE A 178 -9.53 9.61 1.25
CA PHE A 178 -9.38 9.55 -0.20
C PHE A 178 -9.29 8.10 -0.70
N ALA A 179 -9.68 7.12 0.13
CA ALA A 179 -9.72 5.74 -0.27
C ALA A 179 -10.59 5.57 -1.52
N GLU A 180 -9.95 5.00 -2.54
CA GLU A 180 -10.52 4.62 -3.81
C GLU A 180 -9.71 3.45 -4.32
N PHE A 181 -10.39 2.39 -4.75
CA PHE A 181 -9.73 1.24 -5.35
C PHE A 181 -10.68 0.43 -6.22
N GLY A 182 -10.15 -0.07 -7.33
CA GLY A 182 -10.71 -1.18 -8.10
C GLY A 182 -9.79 -2.39 -7.96
N MET A 183 -10.38 -3.56 -7.74
CA MET A 183 -9.68 -4.84 -7.68
C MET A 183 -10.50 -5.89 -8.41
N PHE A 184 -9.84 -6.95 -8.86
CA PHE A 184 -10.50 -8.17 -9.28
C PHE A 184 -10.23 -9.30 -8.30
N ALA A 185 -11.19 -10.20 -8.15
CA ALA A 185 -11.07 -11.41 -7.37
C ALA A 185 -11.58 -12.63 -8.12
N THR A 186 -10.94 -13.78 -7.91
CA THR A 186 -11.42 -15.08 -8.43
C THR A 186 -11.20 -16.19 -7.41
N LEU A 187 -12.16 -17.10 -7.31
CA LEU A 187 -12.06 -18.30 -6.49
C LEU A 187 -11.48 -19.44 -7.33
N TYR A 188 -10.38 -20.02 -6.88
CA TYR A 188 -9.78 -21.20 -7.50
C TYR A 188 -9.16 -22.12 -6.44
N ASP A 189 -9.49 -23.41 -6.49
CA ASP A 189 -8.99 -24.43 -5.55
C ASP A 189 -9.14 -24.04 -4.06
N GLY A 190 -10.31 -23.47 -3.72
CA GLY A 190 -10.65 -23.06 -2.35
C GLY A 190 -9.96 -21.79 -1.86
N THR A 191 -9.21 -21.08 -2.72
CA THR A 191 -8.50 -19.83 -2.40
C THR A 191 -9.01 -18.69 -3.27
N ILE A 192 -9.22 -17.52 -2.67
CA ILE A 192 -9.59 -16.29 -3.38
C ILE A 192 -8.32 -15.52 -3.72
N TYR A 193 -8.07 -15.33 -5.01
CA TYR A 193 -6.96 -14.53 -5.53
C TYR A 193 -7.45 -13.12 -5.82
N ILE A 194 -6.74 -12.10 -5.34
CA ILE A 194 -7.13 -10.69 -5.50
C ILE A 194 -5.99 -9.92 -6.16
N GLU A 195 -6.29 -9.17 -7.21
CA GLU A 195 -5.35 -8.30 -7.91
C GLU A 195 -5.93 -6.90 -8.14
N GLU A 196 -5.08 -5.97 -8.59
CA GLU A 196 -5.52 -4.62 -8.94
C GLU A 196 -6.32 -4.61 -10.24
N ASP A 197 -7.32 -3.74 -10.35
CA ASP A 197 -7.93 -3.41 -11.65
C ASP A 197 -6.96 -2.52 -12.46
N PHE A 198 -5.95 -3.15 -13.05
CA PHE A 198 -4.92 -2.48 -13.85
C PHE A 198 -5.50 -1.68 -15.03
N PRO A 199 -6.48 -2.19 -15.81
CA PRO A 199 -7.07 -1.42 -16.91
C PRO A 199 -7.69 -0.10 -16.48
N SER A 200 -8.45 -0.10 -15.37
CA SER A 200 -9.04 1.14 -14.82
C SER A 200 -7.94 2.09 -14.35
N ARG A 201 -6.93 1.59 -13.63
CA ARG A 201 -5.79 2.40 -13.17
C ARG A 201 -5.01 3.03 -14.35
N ALA A 202 -4.72 2.25 -15.39
CA ALA A 202 -4.01 2.73 -16.57
C ALA A 202 -4.80 3.83 -17.29
N THR A 203 -6.13 3.68 -17.38
CA THR A 203 -7.03 4.68 -17.94
C THR A 203 -7.03 5.97 -17.11
N GLU A 204 -7.08 5.87 -15.79
CA GLU A 204 -6.99 7.02 -14.88
C GLU A 204 -5.64 7.74 -15.01
N CYS A 205 -4.53 7.01 -15.02
CA CYS A 205 -3.20 7.59 -15.22
C CYS A 205 -3.08 8.32 -16.56
N ALA A 206 -3.60 7.74 -17.65
CA ALA A 206 -3.61 8.38 -18.96
C ALA A 206 -4.50 9.64 -18.98
N ALA A 207 -5.64 9.62 -18.27
CA ALA A 207 -6.50 10.79 -18.13
C ALA A 207 -5.82 11.91 -17.33
N GLU A 208 -5.13 11.58 -16.24
CA GLU A 208 -4.36 12.54 -15.43
C GLU A 208 -3.20 13.17 -16.22
N ALA A 209 -2.45 12.39 -17.00
CA ALA A 209 -1.36 12.88 -17.83
C ALA A 209 -1.81 13.88 -18.91
N ASN A 210 -3.06 13.75 -19.37
CA ASN A 210 -3.67 14.65 -20.35
C ASN A 210 -4.35 15.89 -19.72
N GLN A 211 -4.39 16.00 -18.39
CA GLN A 211 -4.97 17.19 -17.75
C GLN A 211 -4.03 18.40 -17.93
N PRO A 212 -4.57 19.58 -18.27
CA PRO A 212 -3.76 20.78 -18.33
C PRO A 212 -3.17 21.07 -16.93
N PRO A 213 -1.93 21.58 -16.87
CA PRO A 213 -1.30 21.90 -15.59
C PRO A 213 -2.19 22.87 -14.80
N PRO A 214 -2.19 22.78 -13.45
CA PRO A 214 -2.98 23.68 -12.62
C PRO A 214 -2.72 25.14 -12.99
N ARG A 215 -3.78 25.94 -13.12
CA ARG A 215 -3.68 27.39 -13.45
C ARG A 215 -2.80 28.19 -12.49
N TYR A 216 -2.54 27.65 -11.32
CA TYR A 216 -1.63 28.18 -10.31
C TYR A 216 -0.79 27.02 -9.77
N GLN A 217 0.51 27.02 -10.06
CA GLN A 217 1.49 26.20 -9.35
C GLN A 217 2.23 27.13 -8.40
N HIS A 218 2.26 26.78 -7.11
CA HIS A 218 3.10 27.52 -6.18
C HIS A 218 4.57 27.35 -6.62
N PRO A 219 5.43 28.37 -6.55
CA PRO A 219 6.84 28.25 -6.97
C PRO A 219 7.60 27.08 -6.30
N ASP A 220 7.17 26.71 -5.09
CA ASP A 220 7.75 25.62 -4.30
C ASP A 220 7.09 24.24 -4.55
N GLN A 221 6.05 24.18 -5.37
CA GLN A 221 5.31 22.95 -5.63
C GLN A 221 6.07 22.07 -6.62
N GLN A 222 6.59 20.94 -6.13
CA GLN A 222 7.26 19.95 -6.96
C GLN A 222 6.27 19.08 -7.74
N SER A 223 6.71 18.54 -8.88
CA SER A 223 5.93 17.60 -9.67
C SER A 223 5.68 16.30 -8.90
N ARG A 224 4.66 15.53 -9.32
CA ARG A 224 4.39 14.19 -8.76
C ARG A 224 5.58 13.27 -8.98
N ASP A 225 6.17 13.29 -10.17
CA ASP A 225 7.32 12.45 -10.53
C ASP A 225 8.54 12.75 -9.65
N MET A 226 8.79 14.03 -9.34
CA MET A 226 9.85 14.41 -8.40
C MET A 226 9.56 13.92 -6.99
N MET A 227 8.30 13.99 -6.54
CA MET A 227 7.92 13.46 -5.23
C MET A 227 8.08 11.94 -5.13
N THR A 228 7.82 11.20 -6.21
CA THR A 228 8.08 9.77 -6.31
C THR A 228 9.58 9.50 -6.30
N TYR A 229 10.35 10.22 -7.11
CA TYR A 229 11.81 10.09 -7.20
C TYR A 229 12.51 10.28 -5.86
N TRP A 230 12.04 11.19 -5.01
CA TRP A 230 12.59 11.37 -3.67
C TRP A 230 12.61 10.09 -2.83
N GLY A 231 11.63 9.18 -3.03
CA GLY A 231 11.64 7.85 -2.41
C GLY A 231 12.82 7.02 -2.89
N TYR A 232 12.91 6.79 -4.21
CA TYR A 232 13.97 5.99 -4.81
C TYR A 232 15.38 6.57 -4.57
N LYS A 233 15.52 7.91 -4.59
CA LYS A 233 16.79 8.55 -4.26
C LYS A 233 17.16 8.33 -2.79
N PHE A 234 16.18 8.41 -1.89
CA PHE A 234 16.42 8.14 -0.47
C PHE A 234 16.84 6.69 -0.23
N GLU A 235 16.19 5.73 -0.89
CA GLU A 235 16.59 4.32 -0.89
C GLU A 235 18.01 4.13 -1.42
N THR A 236 18.34 4.71 -2.58
CA THR A 236 19.70 4.65 -3.17
C THR A 236 20.77 5.20 -2.22
N LEU A 237 20.45 6.24 -1.45
CA LEU A 237 21.37 6.82 -0.46
C LEU A 237 21.46 6.00 0.83
N ALA A 238 20.43 5.21 1.15
CA ALA A 238 20.28 4.53 2.42
C ALA A 238 20.47 3.01 2.34
N LEU A 239 20.70 2.46 1.15
CA LEU A 239 20.78 1.02 0.90
C LEU A 239 22.01 0.68 0.06
N ILE A 240 22.71 -0.38 0.46
CA ILE A 240 23.87 -0.92 -0.25
C ILE A 240 23.77 -2.45 -0.37
N PRO A 241 24.33 -3.09 -1.42
CA PRO A 241 24.16 -4.53 -1.65
C PRO A 241 25.00 -5.43 -0.73
N THR A 242 25.79 -4.83 0.18
CA THR A 242 26.72 -5.54 1.08
C THR A 242 26.52 -5.06 2.51
N LEU A 243 26.89 -5.89 3.49
CA LEU A 243 26.75 -5.53 4.90
C LEU A 243 27.63 -4.31 5.24
N PRO A 244 27.07 -3.21 5.78
CA PRO A 244 27.84 -1.98 6.05
C PRO A 244 29.08 -2.20 6.93
N ALA A 245 29.01 -3.12 7.89
CA ALA A 245 30.13 -3.45 8.77
C ALA A 245 31.35 -4.05 8.05
N SER A 246 31.15 -4.61 6.85
CA SER A 246 32.21 -5.21 6.01
C SER A 246 32.53 -4.40 4.75
N THR A 247 31.89 -3.26 4.54
CA THR A 247 32.02 -2.46 3.32
C THR A 247 32.88 -1.23 3.59
N PRO A 248 33.99 -1.01 2.86
CA PRO A 248 34.82 0.18 3.04
C PRO A 248 34.02 1.47 2.79
N PRO A 249 34.26 2.55 3.55
CA PRO A 249 33.53 3.81 3.40
C PRO A 249 33.52 4.36 1.96
N GLN A 250 34.62 4.22 1.23
CA GLN A 250 34.73 4.68 -0.16
C GLN A 250 33.79 3.93 -1.11
N GLU A 251 33.57 2.63 -0.88
CA GLU A 251 32.60 1.84 -1.66
C GLU A 251 31.16 2.20 -1.26
N ILE A 252 30.89 2.47 0.01
CA ILE A 252 29.58 2.99 0.46
C ILE A 252 29.26 4.30 -0.27
N GLU A 253 30.20 5.26 -0.27
CA GLU A 253 30.00 6.53 -0.97
C GLU A 253 29.75 6.34 -2.48
N LYS A 254 30.42 5.37 -3.11
CA LYS A 254 30.22 5.04 -4.52
C LYS A 254 28.81 4.52 -4.79
N TYR A 255 28.26 3.66 -3.92
CA TYR A 255 26.86 3.24 -4.02
C TYR A 255 25.90 4.42 -3.84
N GLN A 256 26.15 5.29 -2.85
CA GLN A 256 25.30 6.46 -2.59
C GLN A 256 25.30 7.48 -3.75
N ARG A 257 26.34 7.49 -4.58
CA ARG A 257 26.45 8.32 -5.80
C ARG A 257 25.99 7.60 -7.07
N SER A 258 25.49 6.37 -6.96
CA SER A 258 25.04 5.61 -8.12
C SER A 258 23.79 6.24 -8.76
N ILE A 259 23.56 5.85 -10.01
CA ILE A 259 22.35 6.24 -10.74
C ILE A 259 21.17 5.56 -10.06
N VAL A 260 20.16 6.35 -9.71
CA VAL A 260 18.92 5.85 -9.13
C VAL A 260 18.20 4.96 -10.15
N SER A 261 17.70 3.82 -9.70
CA SER A 261 16.92 2.85 -10.47
C SER A 261 15.89 2.19 -9.56
N ASN A 262 14.70 1.91 -10.10
CA ASN A 262 13.66 1.12 -9.43
C ASN A 262 13.40 -0.24 -10.11
N HIS A 263 14.34 -0.71 -10.95
CA HIS A 263 14.24 -1.98 -11.66
C HIS A 263 14.45 -3.18 -10.74
N ALA A 264 15.57 -3.18 -9.99
CA ALA A 264 15.91 -4.24 -9.08
C ALA A 264 15.05 -4.14 -7.80
N GLN A 265 14.45 -5.25 -7.41
CA GLN A 265 13.52 -5.31 -6.30
C GLN A 265 13.66 -6.65 -5.57
N HIS A 266 13.39 -6.67 -4.27
CA HIS A 266 13.29 -7.90 -3.51
C HIS A 266 11.89 -8.04 -2.91
N CYS A 267 11.22 -9.14 -3.22
CA CYS A 267 9.86 -9.42 -2.76
C CYS A 267 9.86 -10.54 -1.73
N SER A 268 9.30 -10.25 -0.56
CA SER A 268 9.00 -11.25 0.47
C SER A 268 7.56 -11.72 0.33
N ILE A 269 7.33 -13.02 0.37
CA ILE A 269 6.00 -13.62 0.40
C ILE A 269 5.79 -14.21 1.78
N VAL A 270 4.79 -13.68 2.50
CA VAL A 270 4.52 -14.03 3.90
C VAL A 270 3.18 -14.75 4.03
N SER A 271 3.10 -15.64 5.03
CA SER A 271 1.84 -16.16 5.54
C SER A 271 1.44 -15.43 6.82
N THR A 272 0.17 -15.06 6.91
CA THR A 272 -0.42 -14.37 8.07
C THR A 272 -1.89 -14.77 8.24
N SER A 273 -2.55 -14.29 9.29
CA SER A 273 -4.01 -14.46 9.43
C SER A 273 -4.66 -13.26 10.12
N PHE A 274 -5.91 -12.98 9.73
CA PHE A 274 -6.80 -12.01 10.34
C PHE A 274 -8.04 -12.74 10.83
N GLY A 275 -8.21 -12.85 12.15
CA GLY A 275 -9.22 -13.72 12.73
C GLY A 275 -9.05 -15.16 12.23
N PRO A 276 -10.12 -15.77 11.66
CA PRO A 276 -10.06 -17.13 11.11
C PRO A 276 -9.51 -17.21 9.67
N HIS A 277 -9.24 -16.07 9.02
CA HIS A 277 -8.86 -16.03 7.60
C HIS A 277 -7.34 -16.06 7.45
N ASN A 278 -6.82 -17.02 6.69
CA ASN A 278 -5.39 -17.16 6.39
C ASN A 278 -5.06 -16.48 5.06
N LEU A 279 -3.98 -15.70 5.03
CA LEU A 279 -3.56 -14.93 3.87
C LEU A 279 -2.14 -15.29 3.48
N ILE A 280 -1.88 -15.26 2.17
CA ILE A 280 -0.55 -15.16 1.60
C ILE A 280 -0.43 -13.79 0.94
N LEU A 281 0.54 -13.02 1.41
CA LEU A 281 0.78 -11.65 0.94
C LEU A 281 2.17 -11.58 0.33
N GLY A 282 2.26 -11.20 -0.93
CA GLY A 282 3.54 -10.82 -1.55
C GLY A 282 3.76 -9.32 -1.45
N GLY A 283 4.99 -8.88 -1.26
CA GLY A 283 5.31 -7.48 -1.44
C GLY A 283 6.80 -7.18 -1.38
N GLU A 284 7.17 -6.09 -2.03
CA GLU A 284 8.51 -5.52 -1.96
C GLU A 284 8.87 -5.10 -0.53
N VAL A 285 10.12 -5.37 -0.17
CA VAL A 285 10.77 -4.92 1.07
C VAL A 285 12.04 -4.16 0.72
N ASP A 286 12.21 -2.97 1.31
CA ASP A 286 13.26 -2.05 0.86
C ASP A 286 14.67 -2.55 1.23
N GLY A 287 14.85 -3.11 2.42
CA GLY A 287 16.13 -3.70 2.80
C GLY A 287 16.22 -4.23 4.22
N LEU A 288 17.44 -4.54 4.66
CA LEU A 288 17.72 -5.16 5.95
C LEU A 288 18.60 -4.30 6.86
N LEU A 289 18.32 -4.34 8.16
CA LEU A 289 19.18 -3.73 9.19
C LEU A 289 20.37 -4.62 9.58
N ALA A 290 20.28 -5.92 9.30
CA ALA A 290 21.27 -6.92 9.65
C ALA A 290 21.20 -8.09 8.66
N ARG A 291 22.19 -8.98 8.69
CA ARG A 291 22.21 -10.17 7.84
C ARG A 291 20.89 -10.96 7.98
N LYS A 292 20.30 -11.37 6.85
CA LYS A 292 19.11 -12.23 6.84
C LYS A 292 19.42 -13.52 7.63
N PRO A 293 18.59 -13.87 8.62
CA PRO A 293 18.83 -15.07 9.41
C PRO A 293 18.72 -16.32 8.54
N GLN A 294 19.58 -17.32 8.79
CA GLN A 294 19.50 -18.62 8.12
C GLN A 294 18.39 -19.50 8.70
N ASN A 295 17.99 -19.25 9.96
CA ASN A 295 16.89 -19.95 10.60
C ASN A 295 15.56 -19.30 10.14
N PRO A 296 14.67 -20.04 9.46
CA PRO A 296 13.37 -19.52 9.01
C PRO A 296 12.44 -19.08 10.16
N GLU A 297 12.66 -19.58 11.38
CA GLU A 297 11.88 -19.21 12.56
C GLU A 297 12.33 -17.87 13.19
N ALA A 298 13.53 -17.40 12.85
CA ALA A 298 14.05 -16.15 13.38
C ALA A 298 13.43 -14.95 12.64
N PRO A 299 13.04 -13.88 13.36
CA PRO A 299 12.44 -12.71 12.72
C PRO A 299 13.47 -11.99 11.85
N VAL A 300 13.16 -11.86 10.56
CA VAL A 300 13.97 -11.07 9.63
C VAL A 300 13.90 -9.58 10.01
N GLN A 301 15.06 -8.93 10.04
CA GLN A 301 15.19 -7.52 10.43
C GLN A 301 14.98 -6.59 9.23
N TRP A 302 13.84 -6.73 8.56
CA TRP A 302 13.43 -5.84 7.47
C TRP A 302 13.33 -4.39 7.95
N VAL A 303 13.56 -3.45 7.04
CA VAL A 303 13.31 -2.03 7.23
C VAL A 303 12.55 -1.48 6.04
N GLU A 304 11.56 -0.64 6.34
CA GLU A 304 10.87 0.18 5.35
C GLU A 304 11.47 1.59 5.37
N LEU A 305 11.77 2.15 4.22
CA LEU A 305 12.23 3.51 4.01
C LEU A 305 11.08 4.36 3.49
N LYS A 306 10.94 5.54 4.09
CA LYS A 306 9.94 6.53 3.68
C LYS A 306 10.54 7.91 3.69
N THR A 307 10.02 8.79 2.85
CA THR A 307 10.32 10.23 2.95
C THR A 307 9.10 11.01 3.39
N ALA A 308 9.33 12.05 4.17
CA ALA A 308 8.30 12.99 4.60
C ALA A 308 8.82 14.42 4.57
N GLU A 309 7.91 15.38 4.38
CA GLU A 309 8.22 16.78 4.64
C GLU A 309 8.47 16.96 6.14
N GLU A 310 9.52 17.69 6.50
CA GLU A 310 9.83 18.03 7.88
C GLU A 310 8.67 18.79 8.54
N LEU A 311 8.44 18.52 9.82
CA LEU A 311 7.51 19.32 10.61
C LEU A 311 8.17 20.67 10.92
N PRO A 312 7.39 21.76 11.02
CA PRO A 312 7.89 23.02 11.55
C PRO A 312 8.57 22.79 12.92
N PRO A 313 9.55 23.63 13.31
CA PRO A 313 10.16 23.55 14.62
C PRO A 313 9.10 23.51 15.74
N PRO A 314 9.32 22.81 16.87
CA PRO A 314 8.31 22.61 17.90
C PRO A 314 7.62 23.90 18.39
N ALA A 315 8.35 25.02 18.45
CA ALA A 315 7.80 26.33 18.84
C ALA A 315 6.75 26.90 17.86
N HIS A 316 6.73 26.44 16.61
CA HIS A 316 5.81 26.87 15.55
C HIS A 316 4.90 25.74 15.03
N GLN A 317 5.03 24.55 15.59
CA GLN A 317 4.30 23.36 15.14
C GLN A 317 2.82 23.48 15.52
N GLN A 318 1.94 23.38 14.52
CA GLN A 318 0.50 23.42 14.74
C GLN A 318 -0.10 22.01 14.75
N HIS A 319 -1.26 21.86 15.41
CA HIS A 319 -1.98 20.59 15.45
C HIS A 319 -2.25 20.01 14.05
N ARG A 320 -2.51 20.87 13.04
CA ARG A 320 -2.73 20.44 11.65
C ARG A 320 -1.52 19.76 11.02
N ASP A 321 -0.31 20.17 11.41
CA ASP A 321 0.94 19.65 10.83
C ASP A 321 1.18 18.23 11.37
N ILE A 322 0.95 18.04 12.67
CA ILE A 322 0.96 16.73 13.34
C ILE A 322 -0.11 15.82 12.73
N LEU A 323 -1.35 16.31 12.59
CA LEU A 323 -2.46 15.56 12.01
C LEU A 323 -2.16 15.10 10.57
N LYS A 324 -1.56 15.97 9.75
CA LYS A 324 -1.13 15.62 8.38
C LYS A 324 -0.10 14.49 8.40
N PHE A 325 0.87 14.55 9.31
CA PHE A 325 1.89 13.51 9.43
C PHE A 325 1.32 12.20 9.98
N GLU A 326 0.55 12.24 11.06
CA GLU A 326 -0.07 11.05 11.64
C GLU A 326 -1.04 10.34 10.69
N ARG A 327 -1.75 11.08 9.82
CA ARG A 327 -2.53 10.47 8.72
C ARG A 327 -1.66 9.70 7.71
N LYS A 328 -0.43 10.14 7.44
CA LYS A 328 0.51 9.37 6.60
C LYS A 328 0.99 8.11 7.30
N LEU A 329 1.18 8.17 8.63
CA LEU A 329 1.60 7.02 9.42
C LEU A 329 0.63 5.84 9.34
N LEU A 330 -0.66 6.07 9.05
CA LEU A 330 -1.61 4.99 8.77
C LEU A 330 -1.13 4.07 7.64
N LYS A 331 -0.69 4.64 6.51
CA LYS A 331 -0.22 3.87 5.35
C LYS A 331 1.14 3.25 5.64
N PHE A 332 2.05 3.99 6.29
CA PHE A 332 3.35 3.44 6.67
C PHE A 332 3.19 2.23 7.60
N TRP A 333 2.32 2.36 8.61
CA TRP A 333 1.99 1.28 9.52
C TRP A 333 1.40 0.09 8.77
N ALA A 334 0.34 0.27 7.98
CA ALA A 334 -0.33 -0.84 7.31
C ALA A 334 0.60 -1.57 6.33
N GLN A 335 1.39 -0.82 5.54
CA GLN A 335 2.33 -1.38 4.57
C GLN A 335 3.37 -2.28 5.26
N SER A 336 4.01 -1.78 6.32
CA SER A 336 5.04 -2.52 7.05
C SER A 336 4.47 -3.63 7.94
N PHE A 337 3.31 -3.38 8.57
CA PHE A 337 2.64 -4.35 9.45
C PHE A 337 2.25 -5.62 8.70
N LEU A 338 1.72 -5.48 7.48
CA LEU A 338 1.24 -6.61 6.68
C LEU A 338 2.35 -7.57 6.21
N LEU A 339 3.58 -7.08 6.04
CA LEU A 339 4.76 -7.91 5.74
C LEU A 339 5.60 -8.25 6.99
N GLY A 340 5.19 -7.80 8.18
CA GLY A 340 5.92 -8.04 9.41
C GLY A 340 7.24 -7.27 9.51
N VAL A 341 7.38 -6.16 8.77
CA VAL A 341 8.54 -5.27 8.78
C VAL A 341 8.59 -4.54 10.13
N PRO A 342 9.63 -4.77 10.98
CA PRO A 342 9.64 -4.28 12.35
C PRO A 342 9.94 -2.78 12.48
N LYS A 343 10.69 -2.19 11.54
CA LYS A 343 11.12 -0.79 11.61
C LYS A 343 10.81 -0.02 10.33
N ILE A 344 10.43 1.24 10.50
CA ILE A 344 10.26 2.21 9.42
C ILE A 344 11.23 3.37 9.68
N ILE A 345 12.09 3.69 8.72
CA ILE A 345 13.00 4.84 8.79
C ILE A 345 12.47 5.93 7.87
N VAL A 346 12.10 7.06 8.47
CA VAL A 346 11.58 8.22 7.77
C VAL A 346 12.70 9.25 7.59
N GLY A 347 13.04 9.55 6.35
CA GLY A 347 13.83 10.72 5.96
C GLY A 347 12.97 11.97 5.89
N PHE A 348 13.19 12.89 6.85
CA PHE A 348 12.55 14.20 6.84
C PHE A 348 13.32 15.15 5.96
N ARG A 349 12.65 15.67 4.94
CA ARG A 349 13.21 16.62 3.98
C ARG A 349 12.51 17.97 4.06
N SER A 350 13.23 19.01 3.69
CA SER A 350 12.65 20.32 3.39
C SER A 350 11.76 20.27 2.13
N LYS A 351 11.03 21.35 1.88
CA LYS A 351 10.26 21.54 0.63
C LYS A 351 11.13 21.50 -0.63
N ALA A 352 12.39 21.94 -0.50
CA ALA A 352 13.35 21.97 -1.59
C ALA A 352 13.98 20.60 -1.89
N GLY A 353 13.63 19.53 -1.18
CA GLY A 353 14.18 18.18 -1.38
C GLY A 353 15.42 17.85 -0.54
N ILE A 354 15.92 18.80 0.27
CA ILE A 354 17.10 18.56 1.11
C ILE A 354 16.74 17.69 2.31
N LEU A 355 17.44 16.57 2.50
CA LEU A 355 17.30 15.69 3.66
C LEU A 355 17.84 16.39 4.93
N ARG A 356 17.00 16.56 5.94
CA ARG A 356 17.29 17.31 7.17
C ARG A 356 17.44 16.43 8.41
N GLY A 357 16.76 15.29 8.44
CA GLY A 357 16.83 14.39 9.58
C GLY A 357 16.28 13.01 9.29
N LEU A 358 16.55 12.09 10.20
CA LEU A 358 16.08 10.71 10.16
C LEU A 358 15.34 10.40 11.45
N GLN A 359 14.23 9.67 11.35
CA GLN A 359 13.56 9.10 12.51
C GLN A 359 13.22 7.65 12.25
N THR A 360 13.59 6.78 13.18
CA THR A 360 13.19 5.37 13.17
C THR A 360 11.94 5.19 14.01
N PHE A 361 10.93 4.55 13.46
CA PHE A 361 9.71 4.14 14.14
C PHE A 361 9.65 2.62 14.23
N ASN A 362 9.24 2.10 15.39
CA ASN A 362 8.86 0.71 15.50
C ASN A 362 7.43 0.54 14.99
N THR A 363 7.22 -0.32 14.00
CA THR A 363 5.91 -0.49 13.34
C THR A 363 4.79 -0.80 14.34
N HIS A 364 5.07 -1.66 15.31
CA HIS A 364 4.08 -2.09 16.31
C HIS A 364 3.67 -0.99 17.30
N GLU A 365 4.48 0.07 17.47
CA GLU A 365 4.21 1.16 18.40
C GLU A 365 3.36 2.28 17.77
N LEU A 366 3.33 2.37 16.44
CA LEU A 366 2.66 3.45 15.69
C LEU A 366 1.18 3.63 16.07
N PRO A 367 0.33 2.58 16.16
CA PRO A 367 -1.06 2.76 16.55
C PRO A 367 -1.20 3.35 17.96
N GLY A 368 -0.37 2.91 18.90
CA GLY A 368 -0.36 3.42 20.27
C GLY A 368 0.12 4.86 20.36
N MET A 369 1.09 5.24 19.52
CA MET A 369 1.60 6.61 19.42
C MET A 369 0.50 7.56 18.90
N VAL A 370 -0.16 7.23 17.79
CA VAL A 370 -1.23 8.07 17.21
C VAL A 370 -2.42 8.18 18.15
N ARG A 371 -2.79 7.09 18.83
CA ARG A 371 -3.87 7.10 19.83
C ARG A 371 -3.60 8.10 20.98
N ARG A 372 -2.34 8.27 21.40
CA ARG A 372 -1.93 9.26 22.40
C ARG A 372 -1.75 10.67 21.83
N GLY A 373 -1.60 10.78 20.51
CA GLY A 373 -1.45 12.02 19.75
C GLY A 373 -2.80 12.55 19.27
N THR A 374 -2.98 12.66 17.96
CA THR A 374 -4.22 13.21 17.37
C THR A 374 -5.40 12.25 17.38
N ASN A 375 -5.14 10.96 17.63
CA ASN A 375 -6.13 9.89 17.57
C ASN A 375 -6.93 9.88 16.25
N CYS A 376 -6.27 10.24 15.14
CA CYS A 376 -6.92 10.41 13.85
C CYS A 376 -7.22 9.10 13.11
N TRP A 377 -6.64 7.98 13.56
CA TRP A 377 -6.95 6.63 13.12
C TRP A 377 -6.71 5.63 14.27
N ASP A 378 -7.33 4.47 14.17
CA ASP A 378 -7.27 3.42 15.18
C ASP A 378 -6.90 2.08 14.52
N GLY A 379 -5.76 1.51 14.95
CA GLY A 379 -5.25 0.25 14.40
C GLY A 379 -6.17 -0.94 14.65
N ASN A 380 -6.89 -0.99 15.77
CA ASN A 380 -7.84 -2.07 16.06
C ASN A 380 -9.04 -1.99 15.10
N VAL A 381 -9.54 -0.78 14.84
CA VAL A 381 -10.63 -0.57 13.85
C VAL A 381 -10.20 -1.03 12.46
N CYS A 382 -8.97 -0.71 12.03
CA CYS A 382 -8.43 -1.19 10.75
C CYS A 382 -8.37 -2.73 10.68
N ILE A 383 -7.90 -3.38 11.74
CA ILE A 383 -7.78 -4.84 11.84
C ILE A 383 -9.16 -5.52 11.84
N ASN A 384 -10.09 -5.01 12.64
CA ASN A 384 -11.44 -5.55 12.78
C ASN A 384 -12.22 -5.39 11.47
N PHE A 385 -12.13 -4.20 10.85
CA PHE A 385 -12.68 -3.95 9.52
C PHE A 385 -12.16 -4.95 8.49
N ALA A 386 -10.84 -5.12 8.40
CA ALA A 386 -10.23 -6.06 7.47
C ALA A 386 -10.69 -7.50 7.73
N THR A 387 -10.81 -7.91 8.99
CA THR A 387 -11.28 -9.26 9.37
C THR A 387 -12.73 -9.49 8.94
N GLU A 388 -13.64 -8.57 9.27
CA GLU A 388 -15.05 -8.66 8.87
C GLU A 388 -15.21 -8.60 7.34
N PHE A 389 -14.46 -7.74 6.67
CA PHE A 389 -14.47 -7.63 5.21
C PHE A 389 -14.03 -8.93 4.54
N LEU A 390 -12.95 -9.56 5.01
CA LEU A 390 -12.49 -10.84 4.48
C LEU A 390 -13.51 -11.96 4.71
N GLY A 391 -14.16 -12.00 5.87
CA GLY A 391 -15.23 -12.95 6.16
C GLY A 391 -16.41 -12.79 5.19
N TRP A 392 -16.89 -11.56 5.04
CA TRP A 392 -17.95 -11.23 4.11
C TRP A 392 -17.58 -11.53 2.65
N LEU A 393 -16.34 -11.22 2.23
CA LEU A 393 -15.88 -11.48 0.87
C LEU A 393 -15.85 -12.98 0.57
N LYS A 394 -15.45 -13.81 1.55
CA LYS A 394 -15.46 -15.27 1.44
C LYS A 394 -16.88 -15.85 1.31
N GLU A 395 -17.86 -15.24 1.95
CA GLU A 395 -19.29 -15.60 1.81
C GLU A 395 -19.90 -15.11 0.48
N THR A 396 -19.28 -14.10 -0.13
CA THR A 396 -19.76 -13.49 -1.38
C THR A 396 -19.17 -14.19 -2.62
N VAL A 397 -17.87 -14.47 -2.61
CA VAL A 397 -17.15 -15.10 -3.73
C VAL A 397 -17.12 -16.62 -3.51
N THR A 398 -18.25 -17.27 -3.79
CA THR A 398 -18.46 -18.71 -3.54
C THR A 398 -18.42 -19.57 -4.80
N GLU A 399 -18.51 -18.95 -5.98
CA GLU A 399 -18.51 -19.63 -7.27
C GLU A 399 -17.30 -19.21 -8.11
N GLU A 400 -16.95 -20.04 -9.09
CA GLU A 400 -15.92 -19.68 -10.07
C GLU A 400 -16.37 -18.46 -10.90
N GLY A 401 -15.40 -17.62 -11.25
CA GLY A 401 -15.62 -16.40 -12.00
C GLY A 401 -14.72 -15.26 -11.54
N VAL A 402 -14.83 -14.13 -12.22
CA VAL A 402 -14.16 -12.89 -11.88
C VAL A 402 -15.17 -11.94 -11.26
N TYR A 403 -14.81 -11.43 -10.09
CA TYR A 403 -15.59 -10.46 -9.33
C TYR A 403 -14.83 -9.14 -9.30
N SER A 404 -15.49 -8.04 -9.65
CA SER A 404 -14.95 -6.71 -9.38
C SER A 404 -15.21 -6.36 -7.92
N ILE A 405 -14.24 -5.72 -7.26
CA ILE A 405 -14.35 -5.17 -5.91
C ILE A 405 -14.01 -3.68 -6.02
N VAL A 406 -14.97 -2.81 -5.74
CA VAL A 406 -14.83 -1.37 -5.99
C VAL A 406 -15.21 -0.56 -4.75
N LEU A 407 -14.29 0.30 -4.33
CA LEU A 407 -14.57 1.42 -3.44
C LEU A 407 -14.45 2.71 -4.22
N ARG A 408 -15.58 3.38 -4.48
CA ARG A 408 -15.59 4.71 -5.10
C ARG A 408 -15.32 5.79 -4.06
N LYS A 409 -14.67 6.86 -4.47
CA LYS A 409 -14.36 8.00 -3.61
C LYS A 409 -15.60 8.52 -2.87
N LYS A 410 -15.53 8.55 -1.54
CA LYS A 410 -16.61 8.98 -0.63
C LYS A 410 -17.90 8.16 -0.67
N SER A 411 -17.93 6.96 -1.28
CA SER A 411 -19.14 6.12 -1.24
C SER A 411 -19.40 5.57 0.17
N GLY A 412 -18.35 5.31 0.94
CA GLY A 412 -18.42 4.64 2.24
C GLY A 412 -18.86 3.17 2.18
N VAL A 413 -18.94 2.60 0.97
CA VAL A 413 -19.40 1.23 0.70
C VAL A 413 -18.48 0.60 -0.35
N VAL A 414 -18.05 -0.63 -0.08
CA VAL A 414 -17.35 -1.49 -1.05
C VAL A 414 -18.40 -2.32 -1.78
N GLU A 415 -18.40 -2.27 -3.10
CA GLU A 415 -19.30 -3.05 -3.97
C GLU A 415 -18.56 -4.23 -4.58
N VAL A 416 -19.19 -5.40 -4.61
CA VAL A 416 -18.68 -6.61 -5.25
C VAL A 416 -19.69 -7.13 -6.25
N LYS A 417 -19.25 -7.42 -7.49
CA LYS A 417 -20.12 -7.92 -8.56
C LYS A 417 -19.38 -8.93 -9.43
N LYS A 418 -20.03 -10.04 -9.78
CA LYS A 418 -19.49 -10.97 -10.79
C LYS A 418 -19.54 -10.30 -12.17
N VAL A 419 -18.40 -10.21 -12.85
CA VAL A 419 -18.25 -9.50 -14.13
C VAL A 419 -17.90 -10.42 -15.30
N LYS A 420 -17.35 -11.61 -15.03
CA LYS A 420 -16.84 -12.53 -16.05
C LYS A 420 -16.80 -13.97 -15.53
N GLU A 421 -16.87 -14.95 -16.42
CA GLU A 421 -16.62 -16.37 -16.10
C GLU A 421 -15.12 -16.72 -16.19
N GLY A 422 -14.71 -17.79 -15.51
CA GLY A 422 -13.31 -18.23 -15.45
C GLY A 422 -12.44 -17.37 -14.53
N THR A 423 -11.11 -17.45 -14.68
CA THR A 423 -10.15 -16.90 -13.70
C THR A 423 -9.63 -15.50 -14.00
N GLY A 424 -10.07 -14.85 -15.07
CA GLY A 424 -9.65 -13.46 -15.32
C GLY A 424 -8.32 -13.27 -16.02
N GLY A 425 -7.39 -14.22 -15.89
CA GLY A 425 -5.95 -13.96 -16.02
C GLY A 425 -5.26 -13.79 -14.65
N ILE A 426 -6.05 -13.54 -13.59
CA ILE A 426 -5.61 -13.35 -12.20
C ILE A 426 -4.77 -14.53 -11.70
N VAL A 427 -5.17 -15.75 -12.09
CA VAL A 427 -4.42 -16.98 -11.84
C VAL A 427 -3.75 -17.40 -13.14
N SER A 428 -2.43 -17.33 -13.18
CA SER A 428 -1.63 -17.60 -14.37
C SER A 428 -1.84 -19.02 -14.92
N GLU A 429 -1.73 -19.18 -16.24
CA GLU A 429 -1.88 -20.48 -16.89
C GLU A 429 -0.87 -21.51 -16.38
N GLU A 430 0.37 -21.07 -16.11
CA GLU A 430 1.42 -21.89 -15.49
C GLU A 430 0.97 -22.44 -14.13
N PHE A 431 0.39 -21.59 -13.28
CA PHE A 431 -0.08 -21.99 -11.96
C PHE A 431 -1.30 -22.92 -12.05
N LEU A 432 -2.24 -22.66 -12.95
CA LEU A 432 -3.38 -23.54 -13.20
C LEU A 432 -2.92 -24.93 -13.65
N ALA A 433 -1.95 -25.00 -14.57
CA ALA A 433 -1.37 -26.26 -15.03
C ALA A 433 -0.66 -27.01 -13.90
N TRP A 434 0.16 -26.30 -13.11
CA TRP A 434 0.83 -26.85 -11.94
C TRP A 434 -0.19 -27.48 -10.97
N ARG A 435 -1.22 -26.74 -10.58
CA ARG A 435 -2.26 -27.21 -9.64
C ARG A 435 -3.02 -28.42 -10.17
N LYS A 436 -3.43 -28.41 -11.44
CA LYS A 436 -4.10 -29.56 -12.09
C LYS A 436 -3.24 -30.82 -12.06
N SER A 437 -1.94 -30.70 -12.35
CA SER A 437 -1.01 -31.84 -12.34
C SER A 437 -0.92 -32.49 -10.95
N LYS A 438 -0.93 -31.68 -9.88
CA LYS A 438 -0.85 -32.18 -8.50
C LYS A 438 -2.13 -32.88 -8.06
N ILE A 439 -3.30 -32.31 -8.39
CA ILE A 439 -4.59 -32.94 -8.08
C ILE A 439 -4.70 -34.32 -8.76
N GLN A 440 -4.27 -34.42 -10.03
CA GLN A 440 -4.27 -35.69 -10.76
C GLN A 440 -3.30 -36.71 -10.17
N GLY A 441 -2.10 -36.29 -9.76
CA GLY A 441 -1.13 -37.15 -9.06
C GLY A 441 -1.69 -37.73 -7.76
N GLN A 442 -2.32 -36.90 -6.92
CA GLN A 442 -2.93 -37.33 -5.65
C GLN A 442 -4.12 -38.28 -5.86
N MET A 443 -4.93 -38.07 -6.91
CA MET A 443 -6.02 -38.99 -7.26
C MET A 443 -5.51 -40.35 -7.76
N ALA A 444 -4.37 -40.38 -8.47
CA ALA A 444 -3.74 -41.61 -8.94
C ALA A 444 -3.11 -42.40 -7.78
N GLU A 445 -2.40 -41.74 -6.86
CA GLU A 445 -1.83 -42.38 -5.66
C GLU A 445 -2.92 -42.98 -4.74
N LYS A 446 -4.02 -42.25 -4.52
CA LYS A 446 -5.17 -42.78 -3.76
C LYS A 446 -5.85 -43.99 -4.41
N LYS A 447 -5.82 -44.10 -5.74
CA LYS A 447 -6.36 -45.27 -6.46
C LYS A 447 -5.37 -46.46 -6.46
N GLY A 448 -4.06 -46.21 -6.48
CA GLY A 448 -3.03 -47.26 -6.42
C GLY A 448 -2.82 -47.85 -5.02
N GLY A 449 -3.14 -47.12 -3.95
CA GLY A 449 -3.05 -47.60 -2.56
C GLY A 449 -4.20 -48.50 -2.09
N ALA A 450 -5.23 -48.74 -2.93
CA ALA A 450 -6.44 -49.48 -2.56
C ALA A 450 -6.43 -50.98 -2.96
N THR A 451 -5.30 -51.54 -3.41
CA THR A 451 -5.21 -52.97 -3.79
C THR A 451 -4.21 -53.74 -2.91
N ASN A 452 -4.69 -54.29 -1.79
CA ASN A 452 -4.41 -55.65 -1.31
C ASN A 452 -5.07 -55.89 0.07
N PRO A 453 -6.25 -56.54 0.14
CA PRO A 453 -6.58 -57.34 1.31
C PRO A 453 -5.79 -58.65 1.18
N ALA A 454 -4.85 -58.87 2.10
CA ALA A 454 -4.15 -60.12 2.24
C ALA A 454 -5.15 -61.27 2.45
N THR A 455 -5.14 -62.24 1.54
CA THR A 455 -5.81 -63.52 1.70
C THR A 455 -5.21 -64.24 2.92
N PRO A 456 -5.99 -64.70 3.90
CA PRO A 456 -5.45 -65.52 4.97
C PRO A 456 -5.14 -66.91 4.40
N ALA A 457 -3.91 -67.36 4.59
CA ALA A 457 -3.48 -68.71 4.24
C ALA A 457 -4.10 -69.71 5.23
N GLU A 458 -4.88 -70.66 4.72
CA GLU A 458 -5.19 -71.91 5.42
C GLU A 458 -3.98 -72.84 5.33
N THR A 459 -3.40 -73.21 6.47
CA THR A 459 -2.88 -74.55 6.78
C THR A 459 -2.60 -74.70 8.27
#